data_AF-A0A962ZI36-F1
#
_entry.id   AF-A0A962ZI36-F1
#
_cell.length_a   1.000
_cell.length_b   1.000
_cell.length_c   1.000
_cell.angle_alpha   90.00
_cell.angle_beta   90.00
_cell.angle_gamma   90.00
#
_symmetry.space_group_name_H-M   'P 1'
#
loop_
_entity.id
_entity.type
_entity.pdbx_description
1 polymer ?
#
loop_
_entity_poly.entity_id
_entity_poly.type
_entity_poly.pdbx_seq_one_letter_code
_entity_poly.pdbx_strand_id
1 'polypeptide(L)'
;LTEKGRELGLVDDERWRVYCEKRDGIERETARLKASWIQPGTEKANRINALIEKPLTHEYNLLDLLKRPELDYDSLVTAAELAPEGPAVAEQVQILAKYAGYIDRQADEIEKLRNSENTVLPADFDYAAVKGLSNELRQKLEEIRPQTLGQASRIAGMTPAAISLLLIYLKKSASARQAVQS
;
A
#
# COMPACT_ATOMS: atom_id res chain seq x y z
N LEU A 1 -17.81 -4.73 2.99
CA LEU A 1 -18.85 -5.77 3.20
C LEU A 1 -20.24 -5.16 3.42
N THR A 2 -20.36 -4.04 4.14
CA THR A 2 -21.65 -3.38 4.38
C THR A 2 -22.43 -3.04 3.11
N GLU A 3 -21.76 -2.53 2.06
CA GLU A 3 -22.39 -2.26 0.76
C GLU A 3 -22.97 -3.54 0.12
N LYS A 4 -22.18 -4.61 0.02
CA LYS A 4 -22.65 -5.93 -0.44
C LYS A 4 -23.78 -6.49 0.43
N GLY A 5 -23.71 -6.28 1.75
CA GLY A 5 -24.79 -6.68 2.67
C GLY A 5 -26.08 -5.90 2.43
N ARG A 6 -25.99 -4.61 2.07
CA ARG A 6 -27.13 -3.78 1.70
C ARG A 6 -27.76 -4.24 0.38
N GLU A 7 -26.94 -4.55 -0.63
CA GLU A 7 -27.41 -5.13 -1.90
C GLU A 7 -28.16 -6.45 -1.69
N LEU A 8 -27.74 -7.24 -0.71
CA LEU A 8 -28.36 -8.51 -0.34
C LEU A 8 -29.55 -8.37 0.64
N GLY A 9 -29.93 -7.15 1.02
CA GLY A 9 -31.02 -6.89 1.96
C GLY A 9 -30.73 -7.26 3.42
N LEU A 10 -29.46 -7.51 3.77
CA LEU A 10 -29.00 -7.92 5.11
C LEU A 10 -28.64 -6.73 6.03
N VAL A 11 -28.69 -5.50 5.50
CA VAL A 11 -28.35 -4.27 6.22
C VAL A 11 -29.55 -3.34 6.23
N ASP A 12 -30.04 -3.02 7.41
CA ASP A 12 -31.14 -2.07 7.63
C ASP A 12 -30.75 -0.62 7.31
N ASP A 13 -31.75 0.25 7.26
CA ASP A 13 -31.59 1.66 6.88
C ASP A 13 -30.76 2.46 7.89
N GLU A 14 -30.90 2.16 9.18
CA GLU A 14 -30.19 2.87 10.24
C GLU A 14 -28.68 2.61 10.17
N ARG A 15 -28.29 1.33 10.06
CA ARG A 15 -26.90 0.90 9.88
C ARG A 15 -26.33 1.41 8.57
N TRP A 16 -27.13 1.41 7.50
CA TRP A 16 -26.70 1.97 6.22
C TRP A 16 -26.41 3.46 6.32
N ARG A 17 -27.29 4.24 6.96
CA ARG A 17 -27.09 5.68 7.17
C ARG A 17 -25.81 5.96 7.95
N VAL A 18 -25.61 5.30 9.08
CA VAL A 18 -24.38 5.47 9.90
C VAL A 18 -23.12 5.13 9.11
N TYR A 19 -23.18 4.08 8.28
CA TYR A 19 -22.08 3.72 7.39
C TYR A 19 -21.78 4.82 6.36
N CYS A 20 -22.79 5.34 5.68
CA CYS A 20 -22.64 6.42 4.71
C CYS A 20 -22.12 7.70 5.36
N GLU A 21 -22.68 8.12 6.49
CA GLU A 21 -22.23 9.31 7.22
C GLU A 21 -20.75 9.22 7.60
N LYS A 22 -20.31 8.06 8.09
CA LYS A 22 -18.89 7.82 8.40
C LYS A 22 -18.03 7.87 7.13
N ARG A 23 -18.41 7.16 6.07
CA ARG A 23 -17.67 7.12 4.79
C ARG A 23 -17.50 8.54 4.23
N ASP A 24 -18.59 9.28 4.12
CA ASP A 24 -18.58 10.62 3.56
C ASP A 24 -17.81 11.58 4.47
N GLY A 25 -17.86 11.40 5.80
CA GLY A 25 -17.02 12.11 6.75
C GLY A 25 -15.52 11.89 6.52
N ILE A 26 -15.10 10.65 6.31
CA ILE A 26 -13.70 10.30 6.00
C ILE A 26 -13.24 10.95 4.70
N GLU A 27 -14.06 10.89 3.66
CA GLU A 27 -13.73 11.50 2.37
C GLU A 27 -13.58 13.02 2.48
N ARG A 28 -14.53 13.69 3.14
CA ARG A 28 -14.47 15.15 3.36
C ARG A 28 -13.24 15.55 4.16
N GLU A 29 -12.95 14.84 5.25
CA GLU A 29 -11.84 15.19 6.11
C GLU A 29 -10.49 14.93 5.45
N THR A 30 -10.36 13.82 4.73
CA THR A 30 -9.17 13.53 3.93
C THR A 30 -8.93 14.65 2.91
N ALA A 31 -9.98 15.12 2.23
CA ALA A 31 -9.88 16.23 1.30
C ALA A 31 -9.50 17.54 2.00
N ARG A 32 -10.08 17.84 3.18
CA ARG A 32 -9.77 19.02 3.98
C ARG A 32 -8.30 19.04 4.40
N LEU A 33 -7.78 17.96 4.95
CA LEU A 33 -6.37 17.86 5.37
C LEU A 33 -5.42 17.95 4.18
N LYS A 34 -5.77 17.38 3.02
CA LYS A 34 -4.98 17.46 1.79
C LYS A 34 -4.94 18.87 1.21
N ALA A 35 -6.02 19.64 1.37
CA ALA A 35 -6.12 21.03 0.93
C ALA A 35 -5.52 22.04 1.93
N SER A 36 -5.24 21.61 3.17
CA SER A 36 -4.72 22.48 4.24
C SER A 36 -3.20 22.43 4.29
N TRP A 37 -2.54 23.54 3.96
CA TRP A 37 -1.08 23.63 3.87
C TRP A 37 -0.48 24.41 5.03
N ILE A 38 0.68 23.94 5.51
CA ILE A 38 1.47 24.60 6.53
C ILE A 38 2.82 25.01 5.93
N GLN A 39 3.08 26.31 5.95
CA GLN A 39 4.36 26.87 5.50
C GLN A 39 5.36 26.97 6.67
N PRO A 40 6.64 26.64 6.45
CA PRO A 40 7.69 26.86 7.45
C PRO A 40 7.73 28.31 7.93
N GLY A 41 8.10 28.52 9.20
CA GLY A 41 8.22 29.85 9.80
C GLY A 41 6.91 30.50 10.25
N THR A 42 5.76 29.88 10.00
CA THR A 42 4.46 30.33 10.54
C THR A 42 4.28 29.89 12.00
N GLU A 43 3.37 30.55 12.73
CA GLU A 43 3.03 30.14 14.11
C GLU A 43 2.48 28.71 14.18
N LYS A 44 1.68 28.30 13.18
CA LYS A 44 1.17 26.93 13.06
C LYS A 44 2.32 25.95 12.86
N ALA A 45 3.29 26.28 12.00
CA ALA A 45 4.49 25.46 11.84
C ALA A 45 5.29 25.37 13.13
N ASN A 46 5.39 26.43 13.92
CA ASN A 46 6.10 26.39 15.22
C ASN A 46 5.42 25.44 16.21
N ARG A 47 4.08 25.44 16.27
CA ARG A 47 3.32 24.48 17.09
C ARG A 47 3.54 23.03 16.64
N ILE A 48 3.52 22.78 15.33
CA ILE A 48 3.78 21.44 14.77
C ILE A 48 5.25 21.03 14.98
N ASN A 49 6.20 21.95 14.84
CA ASN A 49 7.62 21.71 15.07
C ASN A 49 7.92 21.30 16.51
N ALA A 50 7.09 21.71 17.49
CA ALA A 50 7.22 21.28 18.88
C ALA A 50 6.79 19.82 19.11
N LEU A 51 6.09 19.19 18.15
CA LEU A 51 5.58 17.83 18.23
C LEU A 51 6.45 16.81 17.46
N ILE A 52 7.45 17.27 16.70
CA ILE A 52 8.25 16.43 15.79
C ILE A 52 9.74 16.65 16.03
N GLU A 53 10.56 15.63 15.75
CA GLU A 53 12.01 15.73 15.94
C GLU A 53 12.70 16.62 14.89
N LYS A 54 12.20 16.56 13.64
CA LYS A 54 12.77 17.27 12.49
C LYS A 54 11.82 18.38 12.03
N PRO A 55 12.21 19.66 12.21
CA PRO A 55 11.39 20.79 11.79
C PRO A 55 11.00 20.75 10.31
N LEU A 56 9.89 21.39 9.98
CA LEU A 56 9.44 21.54 8.59
C LEU A 56 10.42 22.39 7.79
N THR A 57 10.94 21.84 6.69
CA THR A 57 11.91 22.52 5.80
C THR A 57 11.26 23.10 4.54
N HIS A 58 10.07 22.63 4.19
CA HIS A 58 9.25 23.12 3.10
C HIS A 58 7.77 23.03 3.51
N GLU A 59 6.88 23.49 2.65
CA GLU A 59 5.44 23.39 2.89
C GLU A 59 4.94 21.94 2.81
N TYR A 60 4.06 21.57 3.72
CA TYR A 60 3.39 20.26 3.72
C TYR A 60 1.89 20.47 3.90
N ASN A 61 1.09 19.63 3.25
CA ASN A 61 -0.31 19.51 3.64
C ASN A 61 -0.44 18.67 4.91
N LEU A 62 -1.53 18.86 5.66
CA LEU A 62 -1.74 18.16 6.94
C LEU A 62 -1.86 16.65 6.75
N LEU A 63 -2.40 16.16 5.63
CA LEU A 63 -2.51 14.73 5.38
C LEU A 63 -1.12 14.06 5.26
N ASP A 64 -0.17 14.73 4.63
CA ASP A 64 1.21 14.26 4.54
C ASP A 64 1.96 14.37 5.87
N LEU A 65 1.67 15.38 6.68
CA LEU A 65 2.21 15.47 8.05
C LEU A 65 1.71 14.32 8.92
N LEU A 66 0.46 13.88 8.77
CA LEU A 66 -0.13 12.78 9.53
C LEU A 66 0.52 11.41 9.24
N LYS A 67 1.35 11.31 8.18
CA LYS A 67 2.19 10.13 7.91
C LYS A 67 3.37 10.02 8.87
N ARG A 68 3.76 11.10 9.55
CA ARG A 68 4.85 11.11 10.52
C ARG A 68 4.42 10.35 11.79
N PRO A 69 5.21 9.38 12.29
CA PRO A 69 4.81 8.54 13.40
C PRO A 69 4.57 9.31 14.70
N GLU A 70 5.24 10.46 14.88
CA GLU A 70 5.15 11.35 16.03
C GLU A 70 3.83 12.13 16.09
N LEU A 71 3.10 12.21 14.97
CA LEU A 71 1.85 12.95 14.87
C LEU A 71 0.63 12.02 14.94
N ASP A 72 -0.39 12.49 15.65
CA ASP A 72 -1.74 11.97 15.62
C ASP A 72 -2.71 13.03 15.09
N TYR A 73 -3.94 12.63 14.79
CA TYR A 73 -4.93 13.50 14.18
C TYR A 73 -5.26 14.69 15.08
N ASP A 74 -5.52 14.44 16.37
CA ASP A 74 -6.00 15.45 17.32
C ASP A 74 -4.94 16.52 17.60
N SER A 75 -3.69 16.11 17.84
CA SER A 75 -2.56 17.03 18.03
C SER A 75 -2.30 17.87 16.79
N LEU A 76 -2.40 17.27 15.60
CA LEU A 76 -2.16 17.95 14.33
C LEU A 76 -3.24 18.99 14.02
N VAL A 77 -4.53 18.63 14.12
CA VAL A 77 -5.62 19.59 13.86
C VAL A 77 -5.64 20.71 14.91
N THR A 78 -5.32 20.40 16.17
CA THR A 78 -5.19 21.39 17.24
C THR A 78 -4.05 22.38 16.94
N ALA A 79 -2.87 21.87 16.57
CA ALA A 79 -1.74 22.72 16.20
C ALA A 79 -2.01 23.57 14.95
N ALA A 80 -2.82 23.06 14.02
CA ALA A 80 -3.26 23.76 12.81
C ALA A 80 -4.47 24.69 13.00
N GLU A 81 -5.07 24.72 14.20
CA GLU A 81 -6.30 25.46 14.54
C GLU A 81 -7.52 25.05 13.70
N LEU A 82 -7.64 23.75 13.42
CA LEU A 82 -8.81 23.18 12.76
C LEU A 82 -9.73 22.52 13.80
N ALA A 83 -11.04 22.62 13.57
CA ALA A 83 -12.00 21.88 14.36
C ALA A 83 -11.84 20.37 14.10
N PRO A 84 -11.75 19.52 15.14
CA PRO A 84 -11.66 18.08 14.98
C PRO A 84 -12.98 17.50 14.45
N GLU A 85 -12.88 16.35 13.79
CA GLU A 85 -14.03 15.56 13.37
C GLU A 85 -14.41 14.57 14.48
N GLY A 86 -15.53 13.86 14.32
CA GLY A 86 -15.90 12.80 15.25
C GLY A 86 -14.83 11.69 15.34
N PRO A 87 -14.70 11.00 16.49
CA PRO A 87 -13.61 10.06 16.75
C PRO A 87 -13.52 8.93 15.71
N ALA A 88 -14.66 8.45 15.21
CA ALA A 88 -14.69 7.39 14.19
C ALA A 88 -14.13 7.83 12.83
N VAL A 89 -14.26 9.12 12.48
CA VAL A 89 -13.70 9.70 11.24
C VAL A 89 -12.23 10.01 11.46
N ALA A 90 -11.89 10.68 12.56
CA ALA A 90 -10.51 11.02 12.94
C ALA A 90 -9.60 9.79 12.97
N GLU A 91 -10.03 8.72 13.65
CA GLU A 91 -9.31 7.45 13.72
C GLU A 91 -9.07 6.86 12.32
N GLN A 92 -10.12 6.80 11.49
CA GLN A 92 -10.02 6.19 10.18
C GLN A 92 -9.12 6.99 9.23
N VAL A 93 -9.18 8.33 9.27
CA VAL A 93 -8.30 9.21 8.49
C VAL A 93 -6.84 9.02 8.92
N GLN A 94 -6.58 8.97 10.23
CA GLN A 94 -5.23 8.70 10.75
C GLN A 94 -4.69 7.35 10.29
N ILE A 95 -5.49 6.29 10.39
CA ILE A 95 -5.11 4.96 9.91
C ILE A 95 -4.80 5.01 8.41
N LEU A 96 -5.70 5.59 7.60
CA LEU A 96 -5.47 5.68 6.15
C LEU A 96 -4.19 6.44 5.82
N ALA A 97 -3.91 7.56 6.49
CA ALA A 97 -2.68 8.32 6.28
C ALA A 97 -1.43 7.50 6.63
N LYS A 98 -1.38 6.88 7.82
CA LYS A 98 -0.23 6.10 8.29
C LYS A 98 0.06 4.87 7.43
N TYR A 99 -0.98 4.26 6.86
CA TYR A 99 -0.85 3.05 6.03
C TYR A 99 -0.80 3.30 4.53
N ALA A 100 -1.10 4.51 4.04
CA ALA A 100 -1.16 4.83 2.60
C ALA A 100 0.08 4.35 1.83
N GLY A 101 1.29 4.65 2.32
CA GLY A 101 2.52 4.25 1.62
C GLY A 101 2.74 2.73 1.55
N TYR A 102 2.23 1.98 2.52
CA TYR A 102 2.28 0.51 2.49
C TYR A 102 1.26 -0.04 1.50
N ILE A 103 0.05 0.53 1.47
CA ILE A 103 -1.02 0.16 0.56
C ILE A 103 -0.59 0.43 -0.90
N ASP A 104 -0.03 1.61 -1.16
CA ASP A 104 0.46 1.99 -2.49
C ASP A 104 1.56 1.02 -2.96
N ARG A 105 2.53 0.71 -2.09
CA ARG A 105 3.58 -0.27 -2.41
C ARG A 105 3.01 -1.66 -2.69
N GLN A 106 2.02 -2.11 -1.92
CA GLN A 106 1.37 -3.39 -2.15
C GLN A 106 0.58 -3.41 -3.47
N ALA A 107 -0.10 -2.30 -3.81
CA ALA A 107 -0.80 -2.17 -5.08
C ALA A 107 0.18 -2.23 -6.26
N ASP A 108 1.31 -1.52 -6.19
CA ASP A 108 2.37 -1.57 -7.20
C ASP A 108 2.95 -2.98 -7.39
N GLU A 109 3.12 -3.73 -6.30
CA GLU A 109 3.57 -5.12 -6.36
C GLU A 109 2.55 -6.03 -7.06
N ILE A 110 1.26 -5.86 -6.74
CA ILE A 110 0.16 -6.60 -7.38
C ILE A 110 0.11 -6.30 -8.88
N GLU A 111 0.20 -5.02 -9.27
CA GLU A 111 0.22 -4.61 -10.67
C GLU A 111 1.41 -5.20 -11.43
N LYS A 112 2.61 -5.15 -10.86
CA LYS A 112 3.81 -5.76 -11.47
C LYS A 112 3.62 -7.26 -11.69
N LEU A 113 3.04 -7.97 -10.72
CA LEU A 113 2.75 -9.39 -10.85
C LEU A 113 1.72 -9.67 -11.95
N ARG A 114 0.64 -8.88 -12.02
CA ARG A 114 -0.38 -8.98 -13.09
C ARG A 114 0.24 -8.74 -14.47
N ASN A 115 1.04 -7.69 -14.62
CA ASN A 115 1.72 -7.38 -15.88
C ASN A 115 2.74 -8.45 -16.28
N SER A 116 3.22 -9.24 -15.32
CA SER A 116 4.18 -10.31 -15.54
C SER A 116 3.52 -11.67 -15.79
N GLU A 117 2.19 -11.77 -15.82
CA GLU A 117 1.47 -13.05 -15.94
C GLU A 117 1.89 -13.86 -17.17
N ASN A 118 2.13 -13.17 -18.30
CA ASN A 118 2.54 -13.77 -19.57
C ASN A 118 4.07 -13.93 -19.70
N THR A 119 4.85 -13.67 -18.64
CA THR A 119 6.31 -13.83 -18.69
C THR A 119 6.66 -15.31 -18.82
N VAL A 120 7.34 -15.66 -19.90
CA VAL A 120 7.73 -17.04 -20.21
C VAL A 120 8.84 -17.51 -19.27
N LEU A 121 8.66 -18.71 -18.72
CA LEU A 121 9.68 -19.46 -18.01
C LEU A 121 10.36 -20.41 -19.00
N PRO A 122 11.69 -20.30 -19.19
CA PRO A 122 12.44 -21.25 -20.02
C PRO A 122 12.23 -22.70 -19.56
N ALA A 123 12.17 -23.64 -20.51
CA ALA A 123 11.97 -25.06 -20.19
C ALA A 123 13.12 -25.62 -19.32
N ASP A 124 14.33 -25.09 -19.49
CA ASP A 124 15.56 -25.43 -18.78
C ASP A 124 15.78 -24.55 -17.52
N PHE A 125 14.77 -23.82 -17.06
CA PHE A 125 14.91 -22.94 -15.90
C PHE A 125 15.32 -23.74 -14.65
N ASP A 126 16.39 -23.29 -14.00
CA ASP A 126 16.89 -23.88 -12.76
C ASP A 126 16.25 -23.20 -11.54
N TYR A 127 15.19 -23.82 -11.00
CA TYR A 127 14.52 -23.34 -9.79
C TYR A 127 15.39 -23.46 -8.53
N ALA A 128 16.42 -24.32 -8.52
CA ALA A 128 17.34 -24.47 -7.40
C ALA A 128 18.28 -23.26 -7.26
N ALA A 129 18.58 -22.57 -8.37
CA ALA A 129 19.39 -21.35 -8.38
C ALA A 129 18.67 -20.12 -7.81
N VAL A 130 17.34 -20.16 -7.65
CA VAL A 130 16.55 -19.04 -7.13
C VAL A 130 16.60 -19.00 -5.59
N LYS A 131 17.46 -18.12 -5.08
CA LYS A 131 17.61 -17.90 -3.63
C LYS A 131 16.31 -17.42 -3.01
N GLY A 132 15.94 -17.99 -1.86
CA GLY A 132 14.75 -17.59 -1.08
C GLY A 132 13.49 -18.40 -1.36
N LEU A 133 13.46 -19.23 -2.42
CA LEU A 133 12.37 -20.20 -2.59
C LEU A 133 12.50 -21.32 -1.54
N SER A 134 11.40 -21.69 -0.90
CA SER A 134 11.36 -22.85 -0.01
C SER A 134 11.58 -24.15 -0.79
N ASN A 135 12.06 -25.20 -0.13
CA ASN A 135 12.27 -26.49 -0.77
C ASN A 135 10.95 -27.06 -1.32
N GLU A 136 9.84 -26.88 -0.60
CA GLU A 136 8.50 -27.30 -1.06
C GLU A 136 8.10 -26.61 -2.37
N LEU A 137 8.28 -25.28 -2.46
CA LEU A 137 7.91 -24.54 -3.67
C LEU A 137 8.83 -24.89 -4.84
N ARG A 138 10.13 -25.09 -4.59
CA ARG A 138 11.06 -25.56 -5.62
C ARG A 138 10.64 -26.91 -6.17
N GLN A 139 10.32 -27.86 -5.28
CA GLN A 139 9.87 -29.19 -5.68
C GLN A 139 8.60 -29.12 -6.53
N LYS A 140 7.61 -28.32 -6.11
CA LYS A 140 6.38 -28.11 -6.88
C LYS A 140 6.63 -27.48 -8.26
N LEU A 141 7.50 -26.47 -8.34
CA LEU A 141 7.86 -25.82 -9.60
C LEU A 141 8.62 -26.76 -10.54
N GLU A 142 9.50 -27.59 -9.98
CA GLU A 142 10.29 -28.57 -10.70
C GLU A 142 9.43 -29.71 -11.26
N GLU A 143 8.42 -30.16 -10.50
CA GLU A 143 7.47 -31.19 -10.91
C GLU A 143 6.47 -30.67 -11.97
N ILE A 144 5.91 -29.48 -11.75
CA ILE A 144 4.85 -28.93 -12.60
C ILE A 144 5.42 -28.30 -13.90
N ARG A 145 6.66 -27.80 -13.86
CA ARG A 145 7.34 -27.07 -14.95
C ARG A 145 6.41 -26.06 -15.65
N PRO A 146 5.91 -25.03 -14.95
CA PRO A 146 5.03 -24.04 -15.55
C PRO A 146 5.72 -23.27 -16.68
N GLN A 147 4.98 -22.97 -17.75
CA GLN A 147 5.47 -22.25 -18.93
C GLN A 147 5.50 -20.74 -18.72
N THR A 148 4.71 -20.22 -17.78
CA THR A 148 4.61 -18.80 -17.48
C THR A 148 4.58 -18.52 -15.99
N LEU A 149 4.97 -17.31 -15.59
CA LEU A 149 4.82 -16.87 -14.20
C LEU A 149 3.36 -16.89 -13.72
N GLY A 150 2.41 -16.64 -14.62
CA GLY A 150 0.98 -16.78 -14.32
C GLY A 150 0.54 -18.21 -14.02
N GLN A 151 1.12 -19.20 -14.70
CA GLN A 151 0.87 -20.60 -14.36
C GLN A 151 1.52 -20.97 -13.02
N ALA A 152 2.75 -20.51 -12.78
CA ALA A 152 3.43 -20.71 -11.51
C ALA A 152 2.62 -20.13 -10.33
N SER A 153 2.01 -18.94 -10.48
CA SER A 153 1.26 -18.29 -9.40
C SER A 153 0.00 -19.03 -8.97
N ARG A 154 -0.57 -19.87 -9.86
CA ARG A 154 -1.74 -20.72 -9.58
C ARG A 154 -1.39 -22.04 -8.89
N ILE A 155 -0.11 -22.36 -8.70
CA ILE A 155 0.32 -23.56 -7.98
C ILE A 155 -0.08 -23.44 -6.50
N ALA A 156 -0.66 -24.51 -5.94
CA ALA A 156 -1.13 -24.51 -4.55
C ALA A 156 0.02 -24.23 -3.57
N GLY A 157 -0.19 -23.25 -2.68
CA GLY A 157 0.81 -22.79 -1.72
C GLY A 157 1.80 -21.78 -2.28
N MET A 158 1.71 -21.41 -3.56
CA MET A 158 2.54 -20.36 -4.13
C MET A 158 2.22 -19.00 -3.51
N THR A 159 3.25 -18.20 -3.24
CA THR A 159 3.10 -16.87 -2.65
C THR A 159 3.51 -15.77 -3.63
N PRO A 160 2.96 -14.54 -3.51
CA PRO A 160 3.42 -13.39 -4.29
C PRO A 160 4.94 -13.16 -4.17
N ALA A 161 5.50 -13.37 -2.97
CA ALA A 161 6.94 -13.27 -2.73
C ALA A 161 7.75 -14.28 -3.57
N ALA A 162 7.29 -15.53 -3.67
CA ALA A 162 7.94 -16.54 -4.49
C ALA A 162 7.93 -16.18 -5.99
N ILE A 163 6.81 -15.67 -6.50
CA ILE A 163 6.73 -15.21 -7.90
C ILE A 163 7.64 -14.00 -8.14
N SER A 164 7.72 -13.07 -7.18
CA SER A 164 8.66 -11.95 -7.24
C SER A 164 10.11 -12.43 -7.32
N LEU A 165 10.50 -13.48 -6.58
CA LEU A 165 11.84 -14.07 -6.67
C LEU A 165 12.13 -14.64 -8.05
N LEU A 166 11.18 -15.36 -8.66
CA LEU A 166 11.31 -15.87 -10.03
C LEU A 166 11.49 -14.72 -11.04
N LEU A 167 10.67 -13.67 -10.93
CA LEU A 167 10.73 -12.51 -11.81
C LEU A 167 12.06 -11.76 -11.71
N ILE A 168 12.57 -11.55 -10.49
CA ILE A 168 13.88 -10.91 -10.26
C ILE A 168 15.00 -11.74 -10.87
N TYR A 169 14.97 -13.07 -10.67
CA TYR A 169 15.96 -13.97 -11.22
C TYR A 169 15.96 -13.95 -12.76
N LEU A 170 14.77 -14.01 -13.38
CA LEU A 170 14.63 -13.91 -14.84
C LEU A 170 15.21 -12.60 -15.39
N LYS A 171 14.91 -11.45 -14.76
CA LYS A 171 15.43 -10.15 -15.17
C LYS A 171 16.96 -10.08 -15.07
N LYS A 172 17.54 -10.62 -13.99
CA LYS A 172 19.00 -10.65 -13.79
C LYS A 172 19.69 -11.52 -14.83
N SER A 173 19.11 -12.66 -15.18
CA SER A 173 19.65 -13.57 -16.19
C SER A 173 19.55 -12.98 -17.60
N ALA A 174 18.49 -12.25 -17.91
CA ALA A 174 18.31 -11.57 -19.20
C ALA A 174 19.34 -10.43 -19.40
N SER A 175 19.56 -9.59 -18.40
CA SER A 175 20.54 -8.50 -18.47
C SER A 175 21.98 -9.00 -18.54
N ALA A 176 22.30 -10.10 -17.84
CA ALA A 176 23.61 -10.74 -17.94
C ALA A 176 23.89 -11.31 -19.35
N ARG A 177 22.88 -11.85 -20.04
CA ARG A 177 23.02 -12.34 -21.43
C ARG A 177 23.23 -11.20 -22.43
N GLN A 178 22.58 -10.06 -22.23
CA GLN A 178 22.76 -8.88 -23.09
C GLN A 178 24.15 -8.25 -22.94
N ALA A 179 24.70 -8.19 -21.72
CA ALA A 179 26.03 -7.65 -21.46
C ALA A 179 27.19 -8.49 -22.03
N VAL A 180 26.98 -9.79 -22.26
CA VAL A 180 28.00 -10.70 -22.85
C VAL A 180 27.96 -10.67 -24.39
N GLN A 181 26.90 -10.12 -24.98
CA GLN A 181 26.72 -9.98 -26.44
C GLN A 181 27.05 -8.57 -26.96
N SER A 182 27.52 -7.67 -26.08
CA SER A 182 27.94 -6.29 -26.39
C SER A 182 29.46 -6.17 -26.29
#